data_AF-A0A6J4JUW8-F1
#
_entry.id   AF-A0A6J4JUW8-F1
#
_cell.length_a   1.000
_cell.length_b   1.000
_cell.length_c   1.000
_cell.angle_alpha   90.00
_cell.angle_beta   90.00
_cell.angle_gamma   90.00
#
_symmetry.space_group_name_H-M   'P 1'
#
loop_
_entity.id
_entity.type
_entity.pdbx_description
1 polymer ?
#
loop_
_entity_poly.entity_id
_entity_poly.type
_entity_poly.pdbx_seq_one_letter_code
_entity_poly.pdbx_strand_id
1 'polypeptide(L)'
;MRRWLFLGLVAVVAAGLLGLAWAVLAPGGWSVWEALLFICFAVNAPWLGLSAATGLIGLAIRLFAADPSAAVVPGMRRKGAAASPVSSRTAVAICVRDEDMGAVVPPLEELLRDLAASGHA
;
A
#
# COMPACT_ATOMS: atom_id res chain seq x y z
N MET A 1 -11.60 16.96 -4.45
CA MET A 1 -12.38 16.03 -3.60
C MET A 1 -11.57 14.81 -3.14
N ARG A 2 -11.02 13.96 -4.04
CA ARG A 2 -10.29 12.73 -3.64
C ARG A 2 -9.16 12.92 -2.61
N ARG A 3 -8.36 13.99 -2.76
CA ARG A 3 -7.27 14.30 -1.82
C ARG A 3 -7.78 14.68 -0.42
N TRP A 4 -8.88 15.44 -0.35
CA TRP A 4 -9.50 15.84 0.91
C TRP A 4 -10.19 14.67 1.63
N LEU A 5 -10.84 13.78 0.89
CA LEU A 5 -11.41 12.55 1.44
C LEU A 5 -10.31 11.66 2.03
N PHE A 6 -9.18 11.53 1.33
CA PHE A 6 -8.03 10.78 1.83
C PHE A 6 -7.44 11.41 3.10
N LEU A 7 -7.20 12.72 3.09
CA LEU A 7 -6.73 13.44 4.28
C LEU A 7 -7.72 13.31 5.46
N GLY A 8 -9.02 13.37 5.18
CA GLY A 8 -10.05 13.15 6.18
C GLY A 8 -9.99 11.75 6.78
N LEU A 9 -9.86 10.71 5.95
CA LEU A 9 -9.71 9.33 6.42
C LEU A 9 -8.45 9.17 7.29
N VAL A 10 -7.31 9.71 6.85
CA VAL A 10 -6.06 9.68 7.63
C VAL A 10 -6.24 10.37 8.97
N ALA A 11 -6.85 11.56 8.99
CA ALA A 11 -7.10 12.31 10.21
C ALA A 11 -8.05 11.57 11.17
N VAL A 12 -9.11 10.96 10.65
CA VAL A 12 -10.06 10.16 11.44
C VAL A 12 -9.36 8.95 12.07
N VAL A 13 -8.55 8.22 11.30
CA VAL A 13 -7.81 7.06 11.84
C VAL A 13 -6.78 7.51 12.88
N ALA A 14 -6.01 8.56 12.60
CA ALA A 14 -5.04 9.10 13.55
C ALA A 14 -5.70 9.59 14.84
N ALA A 15 -6.83 10.30 14.74
CA ALA A 15 -7.60 10.76 15.89
C ALA A 15 -8.19 9.59 16.68
N GLY A 16 -8.70 8.55 16.00
CA GLY A 16 -9.19 7.33 16.65
C GLY A 16 -8.08 6.61 17.44
N LEU A 17 -6.89 6.48 16.86
CA LEU A 17 -5.71 5.93 17.54
C LEU A 17 -5.30 6.77 18.76
N LEU A 18 -5.32 8.09 18.65
CA LEU A 18 -5.03 8.98 19.77
C LEU A 18 -6.10 8.90 20.88
N GLY A 19 -7.37 8.77 20.51
CA GLY A 19 -8.46 8.55 21.46
C GLY A 19 -8.32 7.23 22.21
N LEU A 20 -7.93 6.16 21.50
CA LEU A 20 -7.61 4.87 22.12
C LEU A 20 -6.40 4.97 23.06
N ALA A 21 -5.33 5.62 22.63
CA ALA A 21 -4.16 5.84 23.48
C ALA A 21 -4.53 6.62 24.75
N TRP A 22 -5.33 7.68 24.61
CA TRP A 22 -5.84 8.43 25.74
C TRP A 22 -6.66 7.55 26.70
N ALA A 23 -7.58 6.73 26.18
CA ALA A 23 -8.40 5.84 26.99
C ALA A 23 -7.59 4.77 27.75
N VAL A 24 -6.48 4.32 27.17
CA VAL A 24 -5.57 3.34 27.79
C VAL A 24 -4.69 3.98 28.87
N LEU A 25 -4.25 5.23 28.67
CA LEU A 25 -3.35 5.93 29.60
C LEU A 25 -4.10 6.64 30.74
N ALA A 26 -5.37 7.00 30.55
CA ALA A 26 -6.14 7.73 31.56
C ALA A 26 -6.48 7.02 32.89
N PRO A 27 -6.68 5.67 32.98
CA PRO A 27 -7.20 5.02 34.19
C PRO A 27 -6.32 5.09 35.45
N GLY A 28 -5.08 5.59 35.37
CA GLY A 28 -4.15 5.73 36.50
C GLY A 28 -3.78 7.17 36.88
N GLY A 29 -4.37 8.17 36.21
CA GLY A 29 -3.87 9.55 36.22
C GLY A 29 -2.79 9.79 35.15
N TRP A 30 -2.26 11.02 35.06
CA TRP A 30 -1.19 11.36 34.12
C TRP A 30 0.14 11.52 34.84
N SER A 31 1.03 10.55 34.62
CA SER A 31 2.45 10.68 34.92
C SER A 31 3.19 11.43 33.80
N VAL A 32 4.38 11.95 34.12
CA VAL A 32 5.27 12.57 33.13
C VAL A 32 5.62 11.58 32.01
N TRP A 33 5.78 10.30 32.34
CA TRP A 33 6.11 9.26 31.37
C TRP A 33 4.94 8.96 30.41
N GLU A 34 3.71 8.94 30.92
CA GLU A 34 2.51 8.82 30.09
C GLU A 34 2.35 10.00 29.14
N ALA A 35 2.62 11.22 29.61
CA ALA A 35 2.64 12.41 28.76
C ALA A 35 3.67 12.31 27.63
N LEU A 36 4.90 11.88 27.94
CA LEU A 36 5.95 11.68 26.94
C LEU A 36 5.60 10.59 25.93
N LEU A 37 5.08 9.45 26.39
CA LEU A 37 4.61 8.37 25.53
C LEU A 37 3.50 8.84 24.59
N PHE A 38 2.53 9.59 25.12
CA PHE A 38 1.43 10.13 24.33
C PHE A 38 1.91 11.11 23.27
N ILE A 39 2.85 12.01 23.60
CA ILE A 39 3.42 12.95 22.63
C ILE A 39 4.19 12.21 21.52
N CYS A 40 5.04 11.25 21.89
CA CYS A 40 5.74 10.41 20.91
C CYS A 40 4.76 9.67 19.99
N PHE A 41 3.68 9.13 20.57
CA PHE A 41 2.64 8.47 19.81
C PHE A 41 1.88 9.44 18.90
N ALA A 42 1.58 10.65 19.37
CA ALA A 42 0.91 11.70 18.60
C ALA A 42 1.74 12.15 17.39
N VAL A 43 3.06 12.24 17.53
CA VAL A 43 3.96 12.53 16.39
C VAL A 43 3.97 11.38 15.38
N ASN A 44 3.82 10.13 15.83
CA ASN A 44 3.77 8.96 14.97
C ASN A 44 2.37 8.72 14.35
N ALA A 45 1.30 9.18 15.00
CA ALA A 45 -0.09 8.94 14.59
C ALA A 45 -0.41 9.34 13.14
N PRO A 46 0.12 10.44 12.57
CA PRO A 46 -0.06 10.75 11.14
C PRO A 46 0.47 9.66 10.21
N TRP A 47 1.63 9.07 10.55
CA TRP A 47 2.24 7.99 9.78
C TRP A 47 1.41 6.69 9.89
N LEU A 48 0.94 6.38 11.10
CA LEU A 48 0.05 5.23 11.33
C LEU A 48 -1.28 5.39 10.57
N GLY A 49 -1.88 6.57 10.65
CA GLY A 49 -3.10 6.90 9.92
C GLY A 49 -2.93 6.80 8.40
N LEU A 50 -1.79 7.26 7.87
CA LEU A 50 -1.45 7.13 6.46
C LEU A 50 -1.35 5.65 6.05
N SER A 51 -0.59 4.86 6.80
CA SER A 51 -0.39 3.44 6.53
C SER A 51 -1.72 2.67 6.58
N ALA A 52 -2.52 2.89 7.61
CA ALA A 52 -3.84 2.28 7.76
C ALA A 52 -4.81 2.70 6.64
N ALA A 53 -4.84 3.98 6.27
CA ALA A 53 -5.69 4.47 5.18
C ALA A 53 -5.31 3.84 3.84
N THR A 54 -4.01 3.68 3.54
CA THR A 54 -3.57 3.00 2.31
C THR A 54 -3.98 1.52 2.29
N GLY A 55 -3.84 0.82 3.42
CA GLY A 55 -4.29 -0.57 3.56
C GLY A 55 -5.82 -0.71 3.42
N LEU A 56 -6.59 0.17 4.07
CA LEU A 56 -8.06 0.18 3.98
C LEU A 56 -8.56 0.44 2.56
N ILE A 57 -7.93 1.36 1.83
CA ILE A 57 -8.28 1.63 0.43
C ILE A 57 -7.94 0.42 -0.44
N GLY A 58 -6.77 -0.19 -0.27
CA GLY A 58 -6.39 -1.40 -0.99
C GLY A 58 -7.36 -2.56 -0.74
N LEU A 59 -7.77 -2.74 0.53
CA LEU A 59 -8.78 -3.73 0.92
C LEU A 59 -10.14 -3.43 0.30
N ALA A 60 -10.61 -2.19 0.36
CA ALA A 60 -11.87 -1.77 -0.24
C ALA A 60 -11.88 -2.00 -1.76
N ILE A 61 -10.78 -1.70 -2.45
CA ILE A 61 -10.64 -1.99 -3.88
C ILE A 61 -10.74 -3.50 -4.13
N ARG A 62 -10.06 -4.34 -3.34
CA ARG A 62 -10.16 -5.80 -3.50
C ARG A 62 -11.56 -6.35 -3.24
N LEU A 63 -12.27 -5.82 -2.25
CA LEU A 63 -13.59 -6.32 -1.86
C LEU A 63 -14.73 -5.82 -2.78
N PHE A 64 -14.62 -4.60 -3.29
CA PHE A 64 -15.74 -3.94 -3.98
C PHE A 64 -15.50 -3.64 -5.46
N ALA A 65 -14.26 -3.69 -5.96
CA ALA A 65 -14.02 -3.47 -7.39
C ALA A 65 -14.28 -4.76 -8.17
N ALA A 66 -15.07 -4.64 -9.25
CA ALA A 66 -15.29 -5.75 -10.19
C ALA A 66 -13.99 -6.19 -10.90
N ASP A 67 -13.08 -5.24 -11.13
CA ASP A 67 -11.72 -5.50 -11.60
C ASP A 67 -10.73 -4.69 -10.75
N PRO A 68 -10.18 -5.31 -9.67
CA PRO A 68 -9.23 -4.65 -8.78
C PRO A 68 -7.95 -4.18 -9.49
N SER A 69 -7.50 -4.93 -10.50
CA SER A 69 -6.26 -4.61 -11.24
C SER A 69 -6.42 -3.34 -12.06
N ALA A 70 -7.55 -3.22 -12.75
CA ALA A 70 -7.92 -2.05 -13.52
C ALA A 70 -8.28 -0.82 -12.67
N ALA A 71 -8.71 -1.03 -11.42
CA ALA A 71 -9.00 0.04 -10.48
C ALA A 71 -7.72 0.75 -9.99
N VAL A 72 -6.63 -0.01 -9.81
CA VAL A 72 -5.32 0.53 -9.37
C VAL A 72 -4.46 0.96 -10.56
N VAL A 73 -4.53 0.21 -11.67
CA VAL A 73 -3.76 0.46 -12.90
C VAL A 73 -4.73 0.79 -14.03
N PRO A 74 -5.07 2.07 -14.26
CA PRO A 74 -6.09 2.45 -15.23
C PRO A 74 -5.81 1.96 -16.66
N GLY A 75 -4.54 1.76 -17.01
CA GLY A 75 -4.11 1.23 -18.31
C GLY A 75 -4.63 -0.17 -18.62
N MET A 76 -4.88 -0.99 -17.60
CA MET A 76 -5.45 -2.34 -17.76
C MET A 76 -6.91 -2.33 -18.23
N ARG A 77 -7.61 -1.19 -18.13
CA ARG A 77 -9.00 -1.02 -18.63
C ARG A 77 -9.11 -1.06 -20.14
N ARG A 78 -8.00 -0.87 -20.87
CA ARG A 78 -8.02 -0.82 -22.34
C ARG A 78 -8.28 -2.23 -22.88
N LYS A 79 -9.30 -2.39 -23.73
CA LYS A 79 -9.54 -3.68 -24.42
C LYS A 79 -8.27 -4.08 -25.18
N GLY A 80 -7.80 -5.30 -24.93
CA GLY A 80 -6.55 -5.79 -25.50
C GLY A 80 -5.28 -5.24 -24.84
N ALA A 81 -5.34 -4.57 -23.68
CA ALA A 81 -4.15 -4.13 -22.94
C ALA A 81 -3.20 -5.29 -22.65
N ALA A 82 -3.74 -6.43 -22.21
CA ALA A 82 -2.97 -7.65 -21.95
C ALA A 82 -2.41 -8.29 -23.23
N ALA A 83 -2.99 -8.01 -24.40
CA ALA A 83 -2.58 -8.55 -25.70
C ALA A 83 -1.84 -7.52 -26.57
N SER A 84 -1.60 -6.31 -26.04
CA SER A 84 -0.93 -5.25 -26.79
C SER A 84 0.57 -5.50 -26.79
N PRO A 85 1.23 -5.54 -27.96
CA PRO A 85 2.67 -5.78 -28.03
C PRO A 85 3.48 -4.67 -27.34
N VAL A 86 4.54 -5.07 -26.62
CA VAL A 86 5.43 -4.19 -25.86
C VAL A 86 6.41 -3.46 -26.79
N SER A 87 5.93 -2.44 -27.50
CA SER A 87 6.75 -1.74 -28.51
C SER A 87 7.97 -0.93 -28.00
N SER A 88 8.17 -0.81 -26.68
CA SER A 88 9.24 0.02 -26.09
C SER A 88 10.40 -0.81 -25.55
N ARG A 89 11.64 -0.32 -25.72
CA ARG A 89 12.80 -0.83 -24.95
C ARG A 89 12.55 -0.59 -23.47
N THR A 90 12.41 -1.67 -22.72
CA THR A 90 12.00 -1.64 -21.32
C THR A 90 13.01 -2.41 -20.49
N ALA A 91 13.70 -1.74 -19.57
CA ALA A 91 14.53 -2.41 -18.58
C ALA A 91 13.65 -2.83 -17.39
N VAL A 92 13.68 -4.12 -17.03
CA VAL A 92 12.99 -4.65 -15.86
C VAL A 92 13.97 -4.63 -14.68
N ALA A 93 13.68 -3.84 -13.66
CA ALA A 93 14.46 -3.79 -12.43
C ALA A 93 13.70 -4.53 -11.31
N ILE A 94 14.42 -5.41 -10.60
CA ILE A 94 13.86 -6.22 -9.52
C ILE A 94 14.69 -5.96 -8.27
N CYS A 95 14.03 -5.50 -7.22
CA CYS A 95 14.66 -5.25 -5.92
C CYS A 95 14.54 -6.50 -5.07
N VAL A 96 15.68 -7.12 -4.77
CA VAL A 96 15.79 -8.27 -3.86
C VAL A 96 16.53 -7.79 -2.61
N ARG A 97 15.88 -7.88 -1.45
CA ARG A 97 16.44 -7.64 -0.12
C ARG A 97 16.22 -8.87 0.78
N ASP A 98 17.26 -9.70 0.87
CA ASP A 98 17.33 -10.84 1.81
C ASP A 98 16.15 -11.84 1.67
N GLU A 99 15.60 -11.98 0.46
CA GLU A 99 14.61 -13.01 0.15
C GLU A 99 15.28 -14.30 -0.35
N ASP A 100 14.58 -15.42 -0.15
CA ASP A 100 14.99 -16.71 -0.70
C ASP A 100 14.91 -16.70 -2.23
N MET A 101 16.09 -16.79 -2.88
CA MET A 101 16.20 -16.82 -4.34
C MET A 101 15.50 -18.04 -4.95
N GLY A 102 15.32 -19.13 -4.20
CA GLY A 102 14.53 -20.29 -4.64
C GLY A 102 13.06 -19.95 -4.88
N ALA A 103 12.52 -18.95 -4.18
CA ALA A 103 11.15 -18.46 -4.38
C ALA A 103 11.05 -17.33 -5.42
N VAL A 104 12.11 -16.53 -5.58
CA VAL A 104 12.11 -15.36 -6.46
C VAL A 104 12.41 -15.71 -7.92
N VAL A 105 13.35 -16.62 -8.16
CA VAL A 105 13.83 -16.93 -9.52
C VAL A 105 12.77 -17.60 -10.41
N PRO A 106 11.98 -18.60 -9.94
CA PRO A 106 11.06 -19.31 -10.83
C PRO A 106 9.96 -18.43 -11.46
N PRO A 107 9.27 -17.55 -10.71
CA PRO A 107 8.30 -16.62 -11.30
C PRO A 107 8.95 -15.62 -12.27
N LEU A 108 10.20 -15.22 -12.00
CA LEU A 108 10.95 -14.32 -12.87
C LEU A 108 11.32 -15.00 -14.20
N GLU A 109 11.80 -16.23 -14.15
CA GLU A 109 12.12 -17.01 -15.36
C GLU A 109 10.89 -17.19 -16.24
N GLU A 110 9.73 -17.48 -15.65
CA GLU A 110 8.46 -17.59 -16.38
C GLU A 110 8.10 -16.25 -17.05
N LEU A 111 8.20 -15.14 -16.31
CA LEU A 111 7.92 -13.80 -16.84
C LEU A 111 8.86 -13.42 -17.99
N LEU A 112 10.15 -13.72 -17.89
CA LEU A 112 11.13 -13.46 -18.95
C LEU A 112 10.88 -14.34 -20.17
N ARG A 113 10.48 -15.60 -19.97
CA ARG A 113 10.14 -16.53 -21.05
C ARG A 113 8.92 -16.04 -21.82
N ASP A 114 7.87 -15.58 -21.13
CA ASP A 114 6.67 -15.04 -21.75
C ASP A 114 6.97 -13.75 -22.54
N LEU A 115 7.82 -12.88 -22.00
CA LEU A 115 8.27 -11.68 -22.71
C LEU A 115 9.04 -12.04 -23.99
N ALA A 116 9.97 -12.99 -23.92
CA ALA A 116 10.72 -13.45 -25.08
C ALA A 116 9.79 -14.08 -26.13
N ALA A 117 8.83 -14.91 -25.72
CA ALA A 117 7.84 -15.54 -26.59
C ALA A 117 6.92 -14.50 -27.28
N SER A 118 6.68 -13.35 -26.65
CA SER A 118 5.92 -12.24 -27.22
C SER A 118 6.67 -11.44 -28.30
N GLY A 119 7.94 -11.78 -28.58
CA GLY A 119 8.76 -11.13 -29.60
C GLY A 119 9.55 -9.91 -29.12
N HIS A 120 9.71 -9.74 -27.80
CA HIS A 120 10.41 -8.60 -27.20
C HIS A 120 11.57 -9.08 -26.33
N ALA A 121 12.79 -9.01 -26.88
CA ALA A 121 14.06 -9.34 -26.22
C ALA A 121 15.06 -8.17 -26.32
#